data_AF-A0A4U5M117-F1
#
_entry.id   AF-A0A4U5M117-F1
#
_cell.length_a   1.000
_cell.length_b   1.000
_cell.length_c   1.000
_cell.angle_alpha   90.00
_cell.angle_beta   90.00
_cell.angle_gamma   90.00
#
_symmetry.space_group_name_H-M   'P 1'
#
loop_
_entity.id
_entity.type
_entity.pdbx_description
1 polymer ?
#
loop_
_entity_poly.entity_id
_entity_poly.type
_entity_poly.pdbx_seq_one_letter_code
_entity_poly.pdbx_strand_id
1 'polypeptide(L)'
;MIYNGNKYLQYDTSGLPLPGFITNLIAMKFVKMAKARFAGMGYGRFSQNVLRCDLKAIDAILGDKKFLFGDKPVTPDFTLFGHLTTAYYLPYRQPVGDFLDDDFPQILSHMKRMRAHYWLEWKDSK
;
A
#
# COMPACT_ATOMS: atom_id res chain seq x y z
N MET A 1 12.47 -10.69 -5.95
CA MET A 1 12.61 -11.98 -5.22
C MET A 1 12.48 -11.64 -3.74
N ILE A 2 11.58 -12.31 -3.00
CA ILE A 2 11.21 -11.90 -1.63
C ILE A 2 12.40 -12.12 -0.68
N TYR A 3 12.91 -11.06 -0.07
CA TYR A 3 13.94 -11.17 0.97
C TYR A 3 13.34 -11.87 2.20
N ASN A 4 13.97 -12.95 2.69
CA ASN A 4 13.47 -13.78 3.79
C ASN A 4 12.11 -14.47 3.57
N GLY A 5 11.76 -14.84 2.33
CA GLY A 5 10.52 -15.58 2.04
C GLY A 5 10.34 -16.87 2.85
N ASN A 6 11.44 -17.58 3.15
CA ASN A 6 11.41 -18.81 3.94
C ASN A 6 10.91 -18.62 5.38
N LYS A 7 11.08 -17.44 5.98
CA LYS A 7 10.60 -17.15 7.34
C LYS A 7 9.07 -17.14 7.43
N TYR A 8 8.40 -16.81 6.32
CA TYR A 8 6.94 -16.74 6.24
C TYR A 8 6.28 -18.06 5.83
N LEU A 9 7.06 -19.02 5.33
CA LEU A 9 6.59 -20.36 4.96
C LEU A 9 6.54 -21.33 6.16
N GLN A 10 7.19 -20.99 7.27
CA GLN A 10 7.36 -21.88 8.42
C GLN A 10 6.34 -21.67 9.55
N TYR A 11 5.51 -20.63 9.50
CA TYR A 11 4.44 -20.40 10.49
C TYR A 11 3.10 -20.85 9.93
N ASP A 12 2.29 -21.53 10.76
CA ASP A 12 0.87 -21.75 10.48
C ASP A 12 0.17 -20.38 10.50
N THR A 13 0.11 -19.73 9.33
CA THR A 13 -0.44 -18.38 9.18
C THR A 13 -1.96 -18.34 9.37
N SER A 14 -2.63 -19.49 9.34
CA SER A 14 -4.09 -19.58 9.38
C SER A 14 -4.70 -19.60 10.79
N GLY A 15 -3.94 -20.02 11.81
CA GLY A 15 -4.47 -20.24 13.16
C GLY A 15 -5.60 -21.28 13.26
N LEU A 16 -5.84 -22.05 12.19
CA LEU A 16 -6.89 -23.07 12.14
C LEU A 16 -6.40 -24.37 12.80
N PRO A 17 -7.26 -25.13 13.51
CA PRO A 17 -6.91 -26.41 14.12
C PRO A 17 -6.84 -27.54 13.08
N LEU A 18 -6.19 -27.29 11.93
CA LEU A 18 -6.07 -28.22 10.82
C LEU A 18 -4.59 -28.57 10.58
N PRO A 19 -4.27 -29.82 10.20
CA PRO A 19 -2.91 -30.19 9.81
C PRO A 19 -2.33 -29.30 8.70
N GLY A 20 -1.04 -28.94 8.82
CA GLY A 20 -0.36 -28.01 7.91
C GLY A 20 -0.39 -28.37 6.41
N PHE A 21 -0.55 -29.65 6.07
CA PHE A 21 -0.69 -30.07 4.66
C PHE A 21 -2.05 -29.66 4.06
N ILE A 22 -3.13 -29.67 4.88
CA ILE A 22 -4.48 -29.28 4.44
C ILE A 22 -4.56 -27.76 4.30
N THR A 23 -4.01 -27.02 5.26
CA THR A 23 -3.96 -25.56 5.22
C THR A 23 -3.17 -25.09 3.99
N ASN A 24 -2.06 -25.74 3.65
CA ASN A 24 -1.32 -25.47 2.41
C ASN A 24 -2.14 -25.72 1.13
N LEU A 25 -2.90 -26.82 1.06
CA LEU A 25 -3.77 -27.10 -0.10
C LEU A 25 -4.88 -26.05 -0.25
N ILE A 26 -5.50 -25.64 0.86
CA ILE A 26 -6.53 -24.60 0.88
C ILE A 26 -5.93 -23.26 0.47
N ALA A 27 -4.78 -22.88 1.04
CA ALA A 27 -4.07 -21.65 0.70
C ALA A 27 -3.72 -21.60 -0.80
N MET A 28 -3.23 -22.69 -1.38
CA MET A 28 -2.95 -22.74 -2.82
C MET A 28 -4.20 -22.51 -3.69
N LYS A 29 -5.36 -23.06 -3.30
CA LYS A 29 -6.63 -22.80 -4.00
C LYS A 29 -7.07 -21.35 -3.87
N PHE A 30 -6.94 -20.76 -2.69
CA PHE A 30 -7.24 -19.33 -2.46
C PHE A 30 -6.33 -18.43 -3.30
N VAL A 31 -5.03 -18.68 -3.31
CA VAL A 31 -4.06 -17.93 -4.13
C VAL A 31 -4.41 -18.06 -5.62
N LYS A 32 -4.76 -19.26 -6.11
CA LYS A 32 -5.17 -19.45 -7.51
C LYS A 32 -6.45 -18.68 -7.83
N MET A 33 -7.45 -18.70 -6.93
CA MET A 33 -8.69 -17.96 -7.09
C MET A 33 -8.46 -16.45 -7.10
N ALA A 34 -7.64 -15.94 -6.18
CA ALA A 34 -7.27 -14.53 -6.10
C ALA A 34 -6.54 -14.09 -7.39
N LYS A 35 -5.53 -14.87 -7.83
CA LYS A 35 -4.82 -14.63 -9.09
C LYS A 35 -5.76 -14.60 -10.30
N ALA A 36 -6.69 -15.55 -10.40
CA ALA A 36 -7.66 -15.59 -11.50
C ALA A 36 -8.58 -14.35 -11.49
N ARG A 37 -9.05 -13.92 -10.32
CA ARG A 37 -9.83 -12.68 -10.17
C ARG A 37 -9.03 -11.45 -10.57
N PHE A 38 -7.79 -11.32 -10.09
CA PHE A 38 -6.91 -10.20 -10.45
C PHE A 38 -6.59 -10.17 -11.95
N ALA A 39 -6.37 -11.34 -12.56
CA ALA A 39 -6.14 -11.45 -14.00
C ALA A 39 -7.40 -11.05 -14.80
N GLY A 40 -8.59 -11.50 -14.40
CA GLY A 40 -9.86 -11.18 -15.06
C GLY A 40 -10.24 -9.69 -14.96
N MET A 41 -9.84 -9.01 -13.89
CA MET A 41 -10.01 -7.56 -13.72
C MET A 41 -8.90 -6.72 -14.38
N GLY A 42 -7.90 -7.37 -15.00
CA GLY A 42 -6.81 -6.67 -15.67
C GLY A 42 -5.77 -6.04 -14.71
N TYR A 43 -5.77 -6.39 -13.41
CA TYR A 43 -4.81 -5.84 -12.45
C TYR A 43 -3.34 -6.12 -12.81
N GLY A 44 -3.07 -7.21 -13.55
CA GLY A 44 -1.74 -7.51 -14.08
C GLY A 44 -1.30 -6.65 -15.27
N ARG A 45 -2.17 -5.76 -15.79
CA ARG A 45 -1.89 -4.88 -16.94
C ARG A 45 -1.57 -3.44 -16.53
N PHE A 46 -1.78 -3.08 -15.26
CA PHE A 46 -1.37 -1.77 -14.76
C PHE A 46 0.15 -1.72 -14.65
N SER A 47 0.77 -0.99 -15.57
CA SER A 47 2.20 -0.72 -15.53
C SER A 47 2.49 0.27 -14.41
N GLN A 48 3.71 0.24 -13.89
CA GLN A 48 4.18 1.25 -12.93
C GLN A 48 4.03 2.69 -13.46
N ASN A 49 4.00 2.86 -14.78
CA ASN A 49 3.76 4.16 -15.41
C ASN A 49 2.37 4.72 -15.11
N VAL A 50 1.33 3.88 -15.00
CA VAL A 50 -0.02 4.35 -14.65
C VAL A 50 -0.01 4.92 -13.24
N LEU A 51 0.54 4.18 -12.28
CA LEU A 51 0.72 4.65 -10.90
C LEU A 51 1.53 5.95 -10.85
N ARG A 52 2.61 6.05 -11.63
CA ARG A 52 3.43 7.26 -11.67
C ARG A 52 2.67 8.45 -12.26
N CYS A 53 1.83 8.23 -13.28
CA CYS A 53 0.95 9.26 -13.83
C CYS A 53 -0.11 9.72 -12.81
N ASP A 54 -0.69 8.77 -12.06
CA ASP A 54 -1.68 9.08 -11.02
C ASP A 54 -1.05 9.89 -9.88
N LEU A 55 0.13 9.47 -9.40
CA LEU A 55 0.89 10.23 -8.40
C LEU A 55 1.27 11.62 -8.90
N LYS A 56 1.68 11.75 -10.17
CA LYS A 56 1.96 13.06 -10.78
C LYS A 56 0.72 13.95 -10.84
N ALA A 57 -0.46 13.39 -11.13
CA ALA A 57 -1.70 14.15 -11.11
C ALA A 57 -2.05 14.62 -9.69
N ILE A 58 -1.86 13.76 -8.69
CA ILE A 58 -2.06 14.10 -7.27
C ILE A 58 -1.09 15.21 -6.84
N ASP A 59 0.19 15.10 -7.20
CA ASP A 59 1.20 16.11 -6.91
C ASP A 59 0.84 17.46 -7.55
N ALA A 60 0.34 17.45 -8.80
CA ALA A 60 -0.13 18.66 -9.47
C ALA A 60 -1.37 19.29 -8.79
N ILE A 61 -2.28 18.48 -8.27
CA ILE A 61 -3.46 18.96 -7.52
C ILE A 61 -3.03 19.57 -6.18
N LEU A 62 -2.14 18.88 -5.48
CA LEU A 62 -1.60 19.30 -4.19
C LEU A 62 -0.81 20.61 -4.35
N GLY A 63 0.13 20.65 -5.28
CA GLY A 63 1.03 21.79 -5.49
C GLY A 63 1.65 22.25 -4.17
N ASP A 64 1.69 23.57 -3.97
CA ASP A 64 2.19 24.18 -2.73
C ASP A 64 1.17 24.22 -1.58
N LYS A 65 0.01 23.56 -1.73
CA LYS A 65 -1.07 23.61 -0.74
C LYS A 65 -0.82 22.64 0.41
N LYS A 66 -1.45 22.94 1.55
CA LYS A 66 -1.43 22.07 2.73
C LYS A 66 -2.29 20.81 2.55
N PHE A 67 -3.42 20.90 1.87
CA PHE A 67 -4.28 19.77 1.53
C PHE A 67 -4.70 19.87 0.06
N LEU A 68 -5.21 18.80 -0.53
CA LEU A 68 -5.48 18.71 -1.97
C LEU A 68 -6.29 19.90 -2.52
N PHE A 69 -7.25 20.39 -1.72
CA PHE A 69 -8.17 21.46 -2.13
C PHE A 69 -8.11 22.71 -1.25
N GLY A 70 -7.03 22.92 -0.50
CA GLY A 70 -6.80 24.15 0.26
C GLY A 70 -6.19 23.92 1.64
N ASP A 71 -6.63 24.68 2.64
CA ASP A 71 -6.04 24.69 3.99
C ASP A 71 -6.70 23.73 4.97
N LYS A 72 -7.88 23.21 4.63
CA LYS A 72 -8.63 22.24 5.44
C LYS A 72 -8.60 20.88 4.75
N PRO A 73 -8.44 19.79 5.52
CA PRO A 73 -8.52 18.45 4.97
C PRO A 73 -9.95 18.16 4.52
N VAL A 74 -10.07 17.54 3.35
CA VAL A 74 -11.34 17.10 2.77
C VAL A 74 -11.34 15.58 2.60
N THR A 75 -12.49 14.98 2.30
CA THR A 75 -12.64 13.53 2.12
C THR A 75 -11.59 12.90 1.19
N PRO A 76 -11.23 13.51 0.05
CA PRO A 76 -10.14 13.02 -0.80
C PRO A 76 -8.79 12.86 -0.09
N ASP A 77 -8.42 13.76 0.83
CA ASP A 77 -7.15 13.67 1.56
C ASP A 77 -7.11 12.40 2.41
N PHE A 78 -8.21 12.07 3.11
CA PHE A 78 -8.30 10.86 3.94
C PHE A 78 -8.26 9.58 3.10
N THR A 79 -8.93 9.56 1.94
CA THR A 79 -8.88 8.42 1.02
C THR A 79 -7.49 8.21 0.46
N LEU A 80 -6.83 9.30 0.05
CA LEU A 80 -5.45 9.28 -0.45
C LEU A 80 -4.50 8.76 0.63
N PHE A 81 -4.61 9.31 1.85
CA PHE A 81 -3.83 8.87 2.99
C PHE A 81 -4.00 7.37 3.23
N GLY A 82 -5.23 6.88 3.39
CA GLY A 82 -5.49 5.47 3.69
C GLY A 82 -4.91 4.50 2.65
N HIS A 83 -5.01 4.83 1.36
CA HIS A 83 -4.44 3.99 0.30
C HIS A 83 -2.91 4.03 0.32
N LEU A 84 -2.32 5.22 0.34
CA LEU A 84 -0.87 5.36 0.25
C LEU A 84 -0.15 4.90 1.53
N THR A 85 -0.69 5.16 2.72
CA THR A 85 -0.06 4.70 3.96
C THR A 85 -0.07 3.20 4.07
N THR A 86 -1.15 2.55 3.62
CA THR A 86 -1.21 1.09 3.57
C THR A 86 -0.15 0.56 2.60
N ALA A 87 0.07 1.18 1.45
CA ALA A 87 1.14 0.74 0.56
C ALA A 87 2.56 1.04 1.09
N TYR A 88 2.75 2.17 1.80
CA TYR A 88 4.04 2.67 2.23
C TYR A 88 4.57 2.01 3.51
N TYR A 89 3.74 1.81 4.53
CA TYR A 89 4.16 1.27 5.83
C TYR A 89 4.14 -0.26 5.91
N LEU A 90 3.94 -0.94 4.78
CA LEU A 90 3.99 -2.39 4.77
C LEU A 90 5.45 -2.86 4.90
N PRO A 91 5.71 -3.96 5.62
CA PRO A 91 7.08 -4.40 5.95
C PRO A 91 7.84 -4.99 4.75
N TYR A 92 7.35 -4.74 3.53
CA TYR A 92 7.91 -5.23 2.29
C TYR A 92 8.00 -4.10 1.26
N ARG A 93 9.07 -4.11 0.47
CA ARG A 93 9.33 -3.06 -0.52
C ARG A 93 8.23 -3.04 -1.59
N GLN A 94 7.58 -1.90 -1.77
CA GLN A 94 6.60 -1.65 -2.81
C GLN A 94 7.07 -0.53 -3.75
N PRO A 95 6.78 -0.60 -5.05
CA PRO A 95 7.14 0.47 -6.00
C PRO A 95 6.59 1.84 -5.59
N VAL A 96 5.43 1.86 -4.93
CA VAL A 96 4.83 3.10 -4.39
C VAL A 96 5.77 3.81 -3.41
N GLY A 97 6.47 3.05 -2.56
CA GLY A 97 7.42 3.61 -1.60
C GLY A 97 8.59 4.30 -2.30
N ASP A 98 9.18 3.62 -3.27
CA ASP A 98 10.29 4.16 -4.08
C ASP A 98 9.86 5.46 -4.80
N PHE A 99 8.66 5.51 -5.40
CA PHE A 99 8.16 6.73 -6.05
C PHE A 99 7.88 7.87 -5.07
N LEU A 100 7.35 7.58 -3.88
CA LEU A 100 7.06 8.61 -2.88
C LEU A 100 8.33 9.21 -2.27
N ASP A 101 9.36 8.37 -2.06
CA ASP A 101 10.63 8.81 -1.50
C ASP A 101 11.48 9.58 -2.52
N ASP A 102 11.52 9.12 -3.79
CA ASP A 102 12.41 9.69 -4.83
C ASP A 102 11.73 10.80 -5.66
N ASP A 103 10.52 10.54 -6.17
CA ASP A 103 9.87 11.39 -7.18
C ASP A 103 8.86 12.39 -6.60
N PHE A 104 8.18 12.06 -5.49
CA PHE A 104 7.03 12.81 -4.97
C PHE A 104 7.12 13.15 -3.46
N PRO A 105 8.14 13.90 -3.01
CA PRO A 105 8.35 14.21 -1.60
C PRO A 105 7.23 15.07 -0.98
N GLN A 106 6.50 15.84 -1.79
CA GLN A 106 5.39 16.68 -1.33
C GLN A 106 4.20 15.83 -0.87
N ILE A 107 3.88 14.77 -1.61
CA ILE A 107 2.84 13.80 -1.25
C ILE A 107 3.24 13.09 0.05
N LEU A 108 4.51 12.68 0.17
CA LEU A 108 5.01 12.06 1.40
C LEU A 108 4.91 13.01 2.60
N SER A 109 5.24 14.29 2.42
CA SER A 109 5.08 15.33 3.44
C SER A 109 3.61 15.51 3.85
N HIS A 110 2.70 15.53 2.88
CA HIS A 110 1.27 15.57 3.13
C HIS A 110 0.79 14.36 3.95
N MET A 111 1.22 13.15 3.61
CA MET A 111 0.92 11.94 4.38
C MET A 111 1.45 12.02 5.81
N LYS A 112 2.70 12.45 5.99
CA LYS A 112 3.31 12.61 7.33
C LYS A 112 2.56 13.65 8.16
N ARG A 113 2.11 14.75 7.55
CA ARG A 113 1.28 15.78 8.19
C ARG A 113 -0.09 15.24 8.61
N MET A 114 -0.77 14.51 7.73
CA MET A 114 -2.04 13.84 8.03
C MET A 114 -1.89 12.87 9.21
N ARG A 115 -0.83 12.04 9.18
CA ARG A 115 -0.49 11.11 10.26
C ARG A 115 -0.31 11.84 11.59
N ALA A 116 0.56 12.85 11.62
CA ALA A 116 0.88 13.59 12.83
C ALA A 116 -0.31 14.39 13.39
N HIS A 117 -1.25 14.82 12.54
CA HIS A 117 -2.40 15.60 13.00
C HIS A 117 -3.52 14.74 13.59
N TYR A 118 -3.77 13.57 13.01
CA TYR A 118 -4.91 12.72 13.39
C TYR A 118 -4.57 11.51 14.24
N TRP A 119 -3.32 11.04 14.22
CA TRP A 119 -2.87 9.86 14.96
C TRP A 119 -1.62 10.18 15.77
N LEU A 120 -1.81 10.91 16.87
CA LEU A 120 -0.73 11.34 17.76
C LEU A 120 -0.02 10.16 18.43
N GLU A 121 -0.76 9.08 18.73
CA GLU A 121 -0.21 7.87 19.32
C GLU A 121 0.56 6.95 18.35
N TRP A 122 0.57 7.27 17.04
CA TRP A 122 1.24 6.43 16.05
C TRP A 122 2.76 6.53 16.20
N LYS A 123 3.35 5.55 16.88
CA LYS A 123 4.80 5.39 17.03
C LYS A 123 5.44 5.10 15.67
N ASP A 124 6.52 5.81 15.32
CA ASP A 124 7.17 5.70 14.02
C ASP A 124 7.46 4.23 13.64
N SER A 125 6.66 3.71 12.71
CA SER A 125 6.90 2.48 12.00
C SER A 125 7.51 2.85 10.65
N LYS A 126 8.75 2.42 10.40
CA LYS A 126 9.36 2.44 9.08
C LYS A 126 9.22 1.07 8.44
#